data_AF-A0A1E5TEF8-F1
#
_entry.id   AF-A0A1E5TEF8-F1
#
_cell.length_a   1.000
_cell.length_b   1.000
_cell.length_c   1.000
_cell.angle_alpha   90.00
_cell.angle_beta   90.00
_cell.angle_gamma   90.00
#
_symmetry.space_group_name_H-M   'P 1'
#
loop_
_entity.id
_entity.type
_entity.pdbx_description
1 polymer ?
#
loop_
_entity_poly.entity_id
_entity_poly.type
_entity_poly.pdbx_seq_one_letter_code
_entity_poly.pdbx_strand_id
1 'polypeptide(L)'
;MERFRFPSSALCLPSILFFLFSFFSFAQVKSSIETNSIKIGEQITYEIQVEADANSLVVFPEGQTFAPLEMIESYQIDTTKNNDKYNLIKRYGLTQFDSGAYTIPRQKIIIGDKTFFTDSLKVEVNEIIVDTTKQGLYDIKPIVEVKKTGSDWWKYMLLIFLIIGAVAFLLYWFIWRKKPLTEEEQIALLPPYDRAKLALKKLDESHYLEQEELKDYYSELTLIIRKYLDEKVYDRALESTTDELINRLNLLKDGNQIDLSKEDIKKLESILKRADLVKFAKSAPDVELAKLDRNTIDIEIDQVKEALPEPTEEEKLLDQKYKEEQERKKKRNKIIITVVISIFLLIATFTGFSIKYGFNYVKDTIFGHESKELLEGEDWVTSAYGIPPITITTPEVLKRMSPKLPEQLAQQIDLTQFGYGTLASKLNIIVATTKVKNLGENKLEAQQAVDGSLKILEEAGAKNIITMSDKFVTPNGAEGLKIYGTLEIPIPNSDKIEKGNYTILGFVAENVVQQILISWKKNDVYADQMAERILNSVELKNDEE
;
A
#
# COMPACT_ATOMS: atom_id res chain seq x y z
N MET A 1 -91.27 -87.95 -12.18
CA MET A 1 -92.09 -87.96 -10.95
C MET A 1 -91.39 -87.01 -9.99
N GLU A 2 -91.93 -85.91 -9.49
CA GLU A 2 -93.29 -85.37 -9.40
C GLU A 2 -93.25 -83.85 -9.67
N ARG A 3 -94.40 -83.33 -10.11
CA ARG A 3 -94.68 -81.92 -10.42
C ARG A 3 -95.24 -81.24 -9.18
N PHE A 4 -94.97 -79.95 -8.98
CA PHE A 4 -95.92 -78.96 -8.41
C PHE A 4 -95.40 -77.54 -8.78
N ARG A 5 -95.83 -76.93 -9.89
CA ARG A 5 -97.01 -76.06 -10.12
C ARG A 5 -97.13 -74.85 -9.16
N PHE A 6 -96.93 -73.68 -9.77
CA PHE A 6 -97.21 -72.29 -9.36
C PHE A 6 -98.62 -72.06 -8.78
N PRO A 7 -98.87 -70.86 -8.23
CA PRO A 7 -99.65 -69.94 -9.08
C PRO A 7 -99.10 -68.49 -9.14
N SER A 8 -99.52 -67.89 -10.24
CA SER A 8 -99.29 -66.56 -10.77
C SER A 8 -100.47 -65.61 -10.50
N SER A 9 -100.26 -64.32 -10.85
CA SER A 9 -101.23 -63.22 -11.05
C SER A 9 -101.62 -62.43 -9.79
N ALA A 10 -101.69 -61.11 -9.76
CA ALA A 10 -101.80 -60.06 -10.80
C ALA A 10 -101.17 -58.74 -10.24
N LEU A 11 -100.88 -57.66 -10.97
CA LEU A 11 -101.84 -56.79 -11.66
C LEU A 11 -101.07 -55.62 -12.37
N CYS A 12 -101.44 -55.36 -13.63
CA CYS A 12 -101.55 -54.06 -14.33
C CYS A 12 -100.42 -52.97 -14.37
N LEU A 13 -99.93 -52.74 -15.60
CA LEU A 13 -99.58 -51.50 -16.36
C LEU A 13 -99.86 -50.10 -15.74
N PRO A 14 -99.30 -48.95 -16.23
CA PRO A 14 -98.54 -48.74 -17.50
C PRO A 14 -97.34 -47.74 -17.47
N SER A 15 -96.50 -47.81 -18.52
CA SER A 15 -95.93 -46.70 -19.32
C SER A 15 -95.79 -45.29 -18.69
N ILE A 16 -94.54 -44.84 -18.43
CA ILE A 16 -94.09 -43.43 -18.51
C ILE A 16 -92.54 -43.38 -18.46
N LEU A 17 -91.97 -42.51 -19.31
CA LEU A 17 -90.62 -41.92 -19.26
C LEU A 17 -89.40 -42.67 -19.87
N PHE A 18 -89.40 -42.70 -21.20
CA PHE A 18 -88.25 -42.23 -21.99
C PHE A 18 -87.88 -40.81 -21.50
N PHE A 19 -86.72 -40.60 -20.87
CA PHE A 19 -85.91 -39.35 -20.83
C PHE A 19 -84.79 -39.51 -19.77
N LEU A 20 -83.80 -40.37 -20.02
CA LEU A 20 -82.48 -40.24 -19.38
C LEU A 20 -81.69 -39.22 -20.20
N PHE A 21 -82.09 -37.94 -20.10
CA PHE A 21 -81.20 -36.85 -20.47
C PHE A 21 -80.14 -36.78 -19.38
N SER A 22 -78.91 -37.14 -19.72
CA SER A 22 -77.75 -36.79 -18.92
C SER A 22 -77.73 -35.27 -18.78
N PHE A 23 -78.19 -34.77 -17.64
CA PHE A 23 -77.87 -33.41 -17.21
C PHE A 23 -76.36 -33.37 -16.98
N PHE A 24 -75.60 -33.02 -18.02
CA PHE A 24 -74.27 -32.45 -17.82
C PHE A 24 -74.47 -31.13 -17.09
N SER A 25 -74.32 -31.17 -15.77
CA SER A 25 -74.17 -29.95 -14.98
C SER A 25 -72.88 -29.27 -15.45
N PHE A 26 -73.01 -28.12 -16.11
CA PHE A 26 -71.86 -27.28 -16.40
C PHE A 26 -71.32 -26.76 -15.06
N ALA A 27 -70.22 -27.35 -14.59
CA ALA A 27 -69.55 -26.88 -13.39
C ALA A 27 -69.07 -25.44 -13.61
N GLN A 28 -69.50 -24.54 -12.73
CA GLN A 28 -69.16 -23.11 -12.76
C GLN A 28 -67.67 -22.85 -12.45
N VAL A 29 -67.01 -23.82 -11.80
CA VAL A 29 -65.58 -23.85 -11.53
C VAL A 29 -65.03 -25.18 -12.04
N LYS A 30 -63.97 -25.14 -12.83
CA LYS A 30 -63.22 -26.30 -13.30
C LYS A 30 -61.76 -26.14 -12.90
N SER A 31 -61.09 -27.25 -12.66
CA SER A 31 -59.65 -27.26 -12.41
C SER A 31 -58.95 -28.36 -13.17
N SER A 32 -57.77 -28.08 -13.67
CA SER A 32 -56.96 -29.03 -14.43
C SER A 32 -55.47 -28.86 -14.15
N ILE A 33 -54.72 -29.91 -14.42
CA ILE A 33 -53.26 -29.91 -14.44
C ILE A 33 -52.78 -30.31 -15.83
N GLU A 34 -51.63 -29.79 -16.24
CA GLU A 34 -51.03 -30.09 -17.54
C GLU A 34 -50.54 -31.56 -17.64
N THR A 35 -49.92 -32.06 -16.57
CA THR A 35 -49.43 -33.44 -16.45
C THR A 35 -49.74 -33.99 -15.07
N ASN A 36 -49.95 -35.30 -14.96
CA ASN A 36 -50.10 -35.99 -13.67
C ASN A 36 -48.78 -36.56 -13.14
N SER A 37 -47.68 -36.37 -13.87
CA SER A 37 -46.36 -36.92 -13.54
C SER A 37 -45.26 -35.91 -13.87
N ILE A 38 -44.40 -35.62 -12.89
CA ILE A 38 -43.27 -34.67 -12.99
C ILE A 38 -42.00 -35.29 -12.38
N LYS A 39 -40.84 -34.68 -12.60
CA LYS A 39 -39.61 -35.02 -11.87
C LYS A 39 -39.46 -34.17 -10.61
N ILE A 40 -38.62 -34.60 -9.67
CA ILE A 40 -38.23 -33.80 -8.51
C ILE A 40 -37.78 -32.40 -8.95
N GLY A 41 -38.38 -31.36 -8.36
CA GLY A 41 -38.10 -29.96 -8.63
C GLY A 41 -38.70 -29.41 -9.94
N GLU A 42 -39.35 -30.24 -10.76
CA GLU A 42 -40.02 -29.81 -11.99
C GLU A 42 -41.37 -29.14 -11.67
N GLN A 43 -41.67 -28.05 -12.37
CA GLN A 43 -42.89 -27.29 -12.17
C GLN A 43 -44.10 -27.95 -12.84
N ILE A 44 -45.22 -28.04 -12.14
CA ILE A 44 -46.54 -28.37 -12.68
C ILE A 44 -47.45 -27.14 -12.70
N THR A 45 -48.09 -26.90 -13.84
CA THR A 45 -49.08 -25.82 -13.98
C THR A 45 -50.47 -26.30 -13.56
N TYR A 46 -51.00 -25.73 -12.48
CA TYR A 46 -52.38 -25.93 -12.04
C TYR A 46 -53.27 -24.78 -12.50
N GLU A 47 -54.33 -25.08 -13.24
CA GLU A 47 -55.25 -24.12 -13.82
C GLU A 47 -56.64 -24.22 -13.17
N ILE A 48 -57.19 -23.07 -12.77
CA ILE A 48 -58.58 -22.93 -12.30
C ILE A 48 -59.32 -22.03 -13.30
N GLN A 49 -60.39 -22.58 -13.87
CA GLN A 49 -61.27 -21.88 -14.80
C GLN A 49 -62.62 -21.61 -14.13
N VAL A 50 -63.07 -20.35 -14.16
CA VAL A 50 -64.31 -19.90 -13.52
C VAL A 50 -65.19 -19.15 -14.52
N GLU A 51 -66.45 -19.56 -14.63
CA GLU A 51 -67.46 -18.86 -15.43
C GLU A 51 -68.34 -18.00 -14.49
N ALA A 52 -68.29 -16.68 -14.63
CA ALA A 52 -68.99 -15.74 -13.75
C ALA A 52 -69.70 -14.63 -14.53
N ASP A 53 -70.79 -14.10 -13.97
CA ASP A 53 -71.54 -12.98 -14.57
C ASP A 53 -70.76 -11.66 -14.44
N ALA A 54 -71.01 -10.70 -15.33
CA ALA A 54 -70.27 -9.43 -15.43
C ALA A 54 -70.14 -8.61 -14.12
N ASN A 55 -71.08 -8.76 -13.19
CA ASN A 55 -71.11 -8.02 -11.93
C ASN A 55 -70.70 -8.86 -10.70
N SER A 56 -70.22 -10.10 -10.90
CA SER A 56 -69.82 -10.98 -9.80
C SER A 56 -68.33 -10.88 -9.51
N LEU A 57 -67.97 -10.58 -8.26
CA LEU A 57 -66.58 -10.61 -7.79
C LEU A 57 -66.13 -12.06 -7.64
N VAL A 58 -64.99 -12.43 -8.25
CA VAL A 58 -64.38 -13.76 -8.13
C VAL A 58 -63.09 -13.67 -7.31
N VAL A 59 -62.99 -14.46 -6.25
CA VAL A 59 -61.81 -14.55 -5.38
C VAL A 59 -61.18 -15.93 -5.52
N PHE A 60 -59.93 -15.95 -5.95
CA PHE A 60 -59.10 -17.14 -6.11
C PHE A 60 -58.29 -17.43 -4.84
N PRO A 61 -57.79 -18.66 -4.61
CA PRO A 61 -56.93 -18.96 -3.47
C PRO A 61 -55.62 -18.16 -3.53
N GLU A 62 -55.23 -17.63 -2.37
CA GLU A 62 -53.99 -16.87 -2.17
C GLU A 62 -53.17 -17.51 -1.04
N GLY A 63 -51.83 -17.44 -1.16
CA GLY A 63 -50.91 -18.06 -0.22
C GLY A 63 -50.70 -19.56 -0.45
N GLN A 64 -50.08 -20.22 0.53
CA GLN A 64 -49.64 -21.62 0.44
C GLN A 64 -50.77 -22.60 0.81
N THR A 65 -51.80 -22.69 -0.03
CA THR A 65 -52.97 -23.57 0.17
C THR A 65 -52.88 -24.92 -0.56
N PHE A 66 -51.74 -25.19 -1.18
CA PHE A 66 -51.50 -26.36 -2.04
C PHE A 66 -50.71 -27.49 -1.37
N ALA A 67 -50.43 -27.37 -0.06
CA ALA A 67 -49.69 -28.37 0.71
C ALA A 67 -50.30 -29.78 0.53
N PRO A 68 -49.49 -30.81 0.26
CA PRO A 68 -48.02 -30.87 0.40
C PRO A 68 -47.18 -30.34 -0.78
N LEU A 69 -47.77 -29.83 -1.86
CA LEU A 69 -47.01 -29.19 -2.95
C LEU A 69 -46.71 -27.72 -2.64
N GLU A 70 -45.56 -27.22 -3.10
CA GLU A 70 -45.13 -25.84 -2.92
C GLU A 70 -45.59 -24.94 -4.08
N MET A 71 -46.24 -23.81 -3.78
CA MET A 71 -46.58 -22.81 -4.79
C MET A 71 -45.38 -21.89 -5.01
N ILE A 72 -44.75 -22.02 -6.18
CA ILE A 72 -43.61 -21.19 -6.58
C ILE A 72 -44.05 -19.94 -7.35
N GLU A 73 -45.19 -19.99 -8.04
CA GLU A 73 -45.67 -18.86 -8.83
C GLU A 73 -47.20 -18.76 -8.87
N SER A 74 -47.72 -17.54 -8.84
CA SER A 74 -49.14 -17.22 -9.01
C SER A 74 -49.30 -16.28 -10.20
N TYR A 75 -49.75 -16.81 -11.34
CA TYR A 75 -49.82 -16.06 -12.60
C TYR A 75 -51.00 -15.06 -12.61
N GLN A 76 -50.93 -14.04 -13.46
CA GLN A 76 -52.03 -13.08 -13.64
C GLN A 76 -53.30 -13.77 -14.14
N ILE A 77 -54.48 -13.20 -13.85
CA ILE A 77 -55.77 -13.77 -14.25
C ILE A 77 -56.03 -13.44 -15.72
N ASP A 78 -56.19 -14.45 -16.55
CA ASP A 78 -56.60 -14.31 -17.95
C ASP A 78 -58.13 -14.23 -18.04
N THR A 79 -58.65 -13.16 -18.65
CA THR A 79 -60.10 -12.91 -18.73
C THR A 79 -60.58 -12.93 -20.18
N THR A 80 -61.49 -13.84 -20.51
CA THR A 80 -62.14 -13.90 -21.83
C THR A 80 -63.64 -13.66 -21.70
N LYS A 81 -64.21 -12.72 -22.46
CA LYS A 81 -65.65 -12.46 -22.45
C LYS A 81 -66.38 -13.40 -23.42
N ASN A 82 -67.42 -14.08 -22.95
CA ASN A 82 -68.30 -14.93 -23.74
C ASN A 82 -69.77 -14.48 -23.53
N ASN A 83 -70.27 -13.65 -24.46
CA ASN A 83 -71.58 -12.97 -24.35
C ASN A 83 -71.73 -12.19 -23.03
N ASP A 84 -72.68 -12.58 -22.18
CA ASP A 84 -72.99 -11.92 -20.90
C ASP A 84 -72.15 -12.44 -19.72
N LYS A 85 -71.25 -13.40 -19.96
CA LYS A 85 -70.41 -14.03 -18.94
C LYS A 85 -68.92 -13.84 -19.22
N TYR A 86 -68.15 -13.86 -18.14
CA TYR A 86 -66.70 -13.84 -18.17
C TYR A 86 -66.15 -15.21 -17.81
N ASN A 87 -65.17 -15.66 -18.58
CA ASN A 87 -64.37 -16.84 -18.31
C ASN A 87 -63.01 -16.37 -17.77
N LEU A 88 -62.78 -16.62 -16.48
CA LEU A 88 -61.56 -16.26 -15.77
C LEU A 88 -60.68 -17.50 -15.61
N ILE A 89 -59.42 -17.39 -16.03
CA ILE A 89 -58.44 -18.47 -15.90
C ILE A 89 -57.32 -17.97 -14.99
N LYS A 90 -57.09 -18.69 -13.89
CA LYS A 90 -56.00 -18.44 -12.95
C LYS A 90 -55.06 -19.64 -12.96
N ARG A 91 -53.77 -19.40 -13.16
CA ARG A 91 -52.74 -20.44 -13.13
C ARG A 91 -51.84 -20.31 -11.91
N TYR A 92 -51.36 -21.45 -11.42
CA TYR A 92 -50.39 -21.57 -10.34
C TYR A 92 -49.27 -22.51 -10.78
N GLY A 93 -48.03 -22.10 -10.55
CA GLY A 93 -46.86 -22.98 -10.64
C GLY A 93 -46.68 -23.68 -9.31
N LEU A 94 -46.81 -25.02 -9.31
CA LEU A 94 -46.56 -25.85 -8.14
C LEU A 94 -45.32 -26.71 -8.37
N THR A 95 -44.62 -27.11 -7.30
CA THR A 95 -43.49 -28.05 -7.37
C THR A 95 -43.41 -28.92 -6.11
N GLN A 96 -42.51 -29.92 -6.14
CA GLN A 96 -42.17 -30.75 -5.00
C GLN A 96 -40.71 -31.22 -5.10
N PHE A 97 -40.00 -31.18 -3.97
CA PHE A 97 -38.57 -31.54 -3.90
C PHE A 97 -38.31 -32.98 -3.45
N ASP A 98 -39.35 -33.69 -3.05
CA ASP A 98 -39.30 -35.12 -2.69
C ASP A 98 -40.06 -35.99 -3.70
N SER A 99 -39.55 -37.19 -3.97
CA SER A 99 -40.27 -38.18 -4.78
C SER A 99 -41.45 -38.78 -4.03
N GLY A 100 -42.57 -38.99 -4.71
CA GLY A 100 -43.75 -39.60 -4.10
C GLY A 100 -45.05 -39.31 -4.84
N ALA A 101 -46.15 -39.85 -4.31
CA ALA A 101 -47.49 -39.59 -4.81
C ALA A 101 -48.17 -38.53 -3.93
N TYR A 102 -48.41 -37.35 -4.51
CA TYR A 102 -49.00 -36.21 -3.82
C TYR A 102 -50.38 -35.88 -4.37
N THR A 103 -51.17 -35.15 -3.59
CA THR A 103 -52.52 -34.73 -3.99
C THR A 103 -52.65 -33.23 -3.78
N ILE A 104 -53.01 -32.51 -4.83
CA ILE A 104 -53.43 -31.11 -4.76
C ILE A 104 -54.78 -31.08 -4.04
N PRO A 105 -54.87 -30.45 -2.85
CA PRO A 105 -56.12 -30.40 -2.10
C PRO A 105 -57.15 -29.51 -2.82
N ARG A 106 -58.43 -29.71 -2.48
CA ARG A 106 -59.54 -28.91 -3.04
C ARG A 106 -59.36 -27.44 -2.65
N GLN A 107 -59.37 -26.57 -3.64
CA GLN A 107 -59.21 -25.13 -3.46
C GLN A 107 -60.56 -24.44 -3.36
N LYS A 108 -60.65 -23.42 -2.50
CA LYS A 108 -61.86 -22.62 -2.29
C LYS A 108 -61.88 -21.44 -3.27
N ILE A 109 -62.97 -21.28 -4.00
CA ILE A 109 -63.25 -20.14 -4.88
C ILE A 109 -64.54 -19.46 -4.42
N ILE A 110 -64.54 -18.14 -4.32
CA ILE A 110 -65.75 -17.37 -3.98
C ILE A 110 -66.22 -16.61 -5.22
N ILE A 111 -67.49 -16.75 -5.59
CA ILE A 111 -68.13 -16.03 -6.71
C ILE A 111 -69.34 -15.29 -6.15
N GLY A 112 -69.23 -13.96 -6.02
CA GLY A 112 -70.21 -13.16 -5.28
C GLY A 112 -70.33 -13.65 -3.83
N ASP A 113 -71.53 -14.07 -3.43
CA ASP A 113 -71.80 -14.59 -2.09
C ASP A 113 -71.73 -16.13 -1.99
N LYS A 114 -71.40 -16.83 -3.09
CA LYS A 114 -71.38 -18.30 -3.14
C LYS A 114 -69.95 -18.84 -3.10
N THR A 115 -69.75 -19.90 -2.32
CA THR A 115 -68.48 -20.62 -2.22
C THR A 115 -68.51 -21.89 -3.07
N PHE A 116 -67.49 -22.08 -3.89
CA PHE A 116 -67.24 -23.26 -4.72
C PHE A 116 -65.90 -23.91 -4.31
N PHE A 117 -65.76 -25.19 -4.62
CA PHE A 117 -64.53 -25.94 -4.39
C PHE A 117 -64.10 -26.66 -5.65
N THR A 118 -62.80 -26.64 -5.96
CA THR A 118 -62.23 -27.47 -7.03
C THR A 118 -62.21 -28.95 -6.65
N ASP A 119 -61.91 -29.79 -7.64
CA ASP A 119 -61.62 -31.20 -7.40
C ASP A 119 -60.18 -31.38 -6.92
N SER A 120 -59.95 -32.45 -6.14
CA SER A 120 -58.60 -32.85 -5.74
C SER A 120 -57.92 -33.59 -6.88
N LEU A 121 -56.67 -33.24 -7.20
CA LEU A 121 -55.92 -33.84 -8.31
C LEU A 121 -54.67 -34.55 -7.79
N LYS A 122 -54.37 -35.74 -8.32
CA LYS A 122 -53.18 -36.51 -7.94
C LYS A 122 -52.01 -36.19 -8.87
N VAL A 123 -50.81 -36.08 -8.29
CA VAL A 123 -49.56 -35.79 -8.99
C VAL A 123 -48.48 -36.76 -8.49
N GLU A 124 -47.77 -37.40 -9.41
CA GLU A 124 -46.66 -38.30 -9.13
C GLU A 124 -45.33 -37.59 -9.40
N VAL A 125 -44.42 -37.61 -8.41
CA VAL A 125 -43.10 -36.97 -8.49
C VAL A 125 -42.04 -38.07 -8.57
N ASN A 126 -41.39 -38.16 -9.71
CA ASN A 126 -40.41 -39.19 -10.02
C ASN A 126 -38.98 -38.72 -9.72
N GLU A 127 -38.14 -39.66 -9.30
CA GLU A 127 -36.71 -39.43 -9.19
C GLU A 127 -36.05 -39.24 -10.57
N ILE A 128 -34.96 -38.50 -10.58
CA ILE A 128 -34.10 -38.36 -11.75
C ILE A 128 -33.05 -39.47 -11.69
N ILE A 129 -33.18 -40.48 -12.53
CA ILE A 129 -32.18 -41.57 -12.62
C ILE A 129 -30.89 -40.98 -13.19
N VAL A 130 -29.89 -40.76 -12.34
CA VAL A 130 -28.53 -40.41 -12.74
C VAL A 130 -27.71 -41.69 -12.91
N ASP A 131 -27.26 -41.93 -14.15
CA ASP A 131 -26.41 -43.08 -14.47
C ASP A 131 -24.97 -42.84 -13.99
N THR A 132 -24.71 -43.21 -12.74
CA THR A 132 -23.41 -43.07 -12.08
C THR A 132 -22.33 -43.98 -12.68
N THR A 133 -22.67 -44.92 -13.57
CA THR A 133 -21.68 -45.82 -14.20
C THR A 133 -20.95 -45.20 -15.38
N LYS A 134 -21.48 -44.12 -15.98
CA LYS A 134 -20.83 -43.39 -17.08
C LYS A 134 -19.96 -42.23 -16.62
N GLN A 135 -20.05 -41.85 -15.34
CA GLN A 135 -19.32 -40.73 -14.78
C GLN A 135 -18.13 -41.25 -13.98
N GLY A 136 -16.95 -41.26 -14.59
CA GLY A 136 -15.71 -41.68 -13.94
C GLY A 136 -15.39 -40.81 -12.72
N LEU A 137 -14.86 -41.42 -11.67
CA LEU A 137 -14.25 -40.72 -10.54
C LEU A 137 -13.04 -39.95 -11.07
N TYR A 138 -13.13 -38.63 -11.12
CA TYR A 138 -12.00 -37.77 -11.45
C TYR A 138 -11.11 -37.60 -10.23
N ASP A 139 -9.79 -37.66 -10.44
CA ASP A 139 -8.82 -37.29 -9.41
C ASP A 139 -9.00 -35.84 -8.97
N ILE A 140 -8.59 -35.56 -7.72
CA ILE A 140 -8.58 -34.20 -7.16
C ILE A 140 -7.76 -33.30 -8.10
N LYS A 141 -8.38 -32.22 -8.60
CA LYS A 141 -7.68 -31.28 -9.48
C LYS A 141 -6.42 -30.77 -8.75
N PRO A 142 -5.23 -30.87 -9.39
CA PRO A 142 -4.02 -30.30 -8.81
C PRO A 142 -4.18 -28.79 -8.65
N ILE A 143 -3.60 -28.25 -7.57
CA ILE A 143 -3.58 -26.81 -7.31
C ILE A 143 -2.92 -26.14 -8.52
N VAL A 144 -3.68 -25.29 -9.21
CA VAL A 144 -3.18 -24.53 -10.34
C VAL A 144 -2.24 -23.47 -9.79
N GLU A 145 -0.94 -23.61 -10.09
CA GLU A 145 0.05 -22.60 -9.75
C GLU A 145 -0.30 -21.30 -10.50
N VAL A 146 -0.83 -20.32 -9.78
CA VAL A 146 -1.01 -18.97 -10.31
C VAL A 146 0.39 -18.42 -10.55
N LYS A 147 0.76 -18.23 -11.82
CA LYS A 147 2.02 -17.58 -12.19
C LYS A 147 2.05 -16.21 -11.54
N LYS A 148 2.84 -16.05 -10.47
CA LYS A 148 3.05 -14.76 -9.79
C LYS A 148 3.46 -13.75 -10.86
N THR A 149 2.69 -12.67 -11.00
CA THR A 149 3.10 -11.55 -11.85
C THR A 149 4.37 -11.01 -11.23
N GLY A 150 5.50 -11.08 -11.97
CA GLY A 150 6.80 -10.68 -11.44
C GLY A 150 6.72 -9.27 -10.86
N SER A 151 7.08 -9.13 -9.58
CA SER A 151 7.04 -7.84 -8.90
C SER A 151 7.94 -6.83 -9.63
N ASP A 152 7.38 -5.66 -9.93
CA ASP A 152 8.08 -4.53 -10.57
C ASP A 152 9.11 -3.85 -9.66
N TRP A 153 9.50 -4.50 -8.56
CA TRP A 153 10.48 -4.02 -7.58
C TRP A 153 11.77 -3.50 -8.23
N TRP A 154 12.22 -4.12 -9.33
CA TRP A 154 13.40 -3.68 -10.09
C TRP A 154 13.27 -2.25 -10.65
N LYS A 155 12.05 -1.80 -11.01
CA LYS A 155 11.79 -0.43 -11.48
C LYS A 155 12.00 0.58 -10.36
N TYR A 156 11.51 0.26 -9.15
CA TYR A 156 11.72 1.09 -7.97
C TYR A 156 13.19 1.12 -7.56
N MET A 157 13.89 -0.01 -7.63
CA MET A 157 15.33 -0.09 -7.41
C MET A 157 16.10 0.78 -8.42
N LEU A 158 15.75 0.74 -9.70
CA LEU A 158 16.35 1.57 -10.74
C LEU A 158 16.12 3.07 -10.47
N LEU A 159 14.91 3.46 -10.05
CA LEU A 159 14.60 4.83 -9.69
C LEU A 159 15.47 5.33 -8.52
N ILE A 160 15.65 4.51 -7.49
CA ILE A 160 16.51 4.82 -6.34
C ILE A 160 17.96 5.05 -6.81
N PHE A 161 18.50 4.16 -7.65
CA PHE A 161 19.85 4.33 -8.21
C PHE A 161 19.97 5.61 -9.03
N LEU A 162 18.94 5.98 -9.80
CA LEU A 162 18.94 7.20 -10.60
C LEU A 162 18.98 8.45 -9.72
N ILE A 163 18.20 8.47 -8.62
CA ILE A 163 18.21 9.57 -7.65
C ILE A 163 19.59 9.69 -6.97
N ILE A 164 20.16 8.57 -6.50
CA ILE A 164 21.49 8.55 -5.89
C ILE A 164 22.55 9.06 -6.87
N GLY A 165 22.49 8.60 -8.13
CA GLY A 165 23.38 9.03 -9.21
C GLY A 165 23.27 10.53 -9.48
N ALA A 166 22.05 11.08 -9.51
CA ALA A 166 21.81 12.51 -9.69
C ALA A 166 22.39 13.34 -8.53
N VAL A 167 22.18 12.93 -7.28
CA VAL A 167 22.75 13.60 -6.10
C VAL A 167 24.28 13.54 -6.12
N ALA A 168 24.86 12.39 -6.42
CA ALA A 168 26.31 12.23 -6.54
C ALA A 168 26.89 13.11 -7.65
N PHE A 169 26.21 13.18 -8.81
CA PHE A 169 26.59 14.05 -9.91
C PHE A 169 26.56 15.53 -9.51
N LEU A 170 25.51 15.98 -8.81
CA LEU A 170 25.41 17.37 -8.32
C LEU A 170 26.50 17.70 -7.31
N LEU A 171 26.74 16.83 -6.32
CA LEU A 171 27.83 17.01 -5.35
C LEU A 171 29.20 17.07 -6.06
N TYR A 172 29.42 16.20 -7.04
CA TYR A 172 30.62 16.25 -7.85
C TYR A 172 30.73 17.57 -8.61
N TRP A 173 29.68 17.98 -9.32
CA TRP A 173 29.66 19.16 -10.17
C TRP A 173 29.86 20.48 -9.41
N PHE A 174 29.22 20.63 -8.26
CA PHE A 174 29.26 21.88 -7.49
C PHE A 174 30.45 21.96 -6.52
N ILE A 175 30.93 20.85 -5.97
CA ILE A 175 31.95 20.85 -4.92
C ILE A 175 33.31 20.35 -5.45
N TRP A 176 33.31 19.25 -6.20
CA TRP A 176 34.55 18.56 -6.59
C TRP A 176 35.08 18.98 -7.94
N ARG A 177 34.22 19.43 -8.86
CA ARG A 177 34.62 19.91 -10.18
C ARG A 177 35.64 21.02 -10.02
N LYS A 178 36.78 20.85 -10.68
CA LYS A 178 37.76 21.92 -10.82
C LYS A 178 37.14 22.97 -11.74
N LYS A 179 36.77 24.12 -11.18
CA LYS A 179 36.43 25.28 -12.01
C LYS A 179 37.71 25.68 -12.76
N PRO A 180 37.65 25.99 -14.06
CA PRO A 180 38.77 26.63 -14.73
C PRO A 180 39.07 27.92 -13.97
N LEU A 181 40.34 28.13 -13.61
CA LEU A 181 40.79 29.37 -13.02
C LEU A 181 40.44 30.50 -14.00
N THR A 182 39.92 31.60 -13.49
CA THR A 182 39.67 32.79 -14.32
C THR A 182 41.02 33.27 -14.88
N GLU A 183 41.08 33.87 -16.07
CA GLU A 183 42.35 34.34 -16.65
C GLU A 183 43.14 35.22 -15.67
N GLU A 184 42.45 36.05 -14.89
CA GLU A 184 43.05 36.88 -13.84
C GLU A 184 43.68 36.06 -12.71
N GLU A 185 43.05 34.97 -12.28
CA GLU A 185 43.58 34.06 -11.25
C GLU A 185 44.79 33.28 -11.78
N GLN A 186 44.78 32.91 -13.07
CA GLN A 186 45.93 32.27 -13.73
C GLN A 186 47.12 33.23 -13.82
N ILE A 187 46.89 34.50 -14.14
CA ILE A 187 47.92 35.54 -14.21
C ILE A 187 48.44 35.91 -12.81
N ALA A 188 47.59 35.87 -11.79
CA ALA A 188 47.98 36.04 -10.39
C ALA A 188 48.79 34.85 -9.84
N LEU A 189 48.72 33.67 -10.45
CA LEU A 189 49.55 32.52 -10.11
C LEU A 189 50.93 32.54 -10.79
N LEU A 190 51.10 33.33 -11.85
CA LEU A 190 52.40 33.48 -12.52
C LEU A 190 53.42 34.16 -11.59
N PRO A 191 54.70 33.77 -11.69
CA PRO A 191 55.80 34.50 -11.05
C PRO A 191 55.77 35.99 -11.41
N PRO A 192 56.22 36.89 -10.50
CA PRO A 192 56.09 38.34 -10.70
C PRO A 192 56.75 38.84 -11.99
N TYR A 193 57.87 38.23 -12.39
CA TYR A 193 58.55 38.52 -13.65
C TYR A 193 57.71 38.15 -14.88
N ASP A 194 57.22 36.90 -14.94
CA ASP A 194 56.40 36.42 -16.06
C ASP A 194 55.08 37.21 -16.16
N ARG A 195 54.51 37.60 -15.01
CA ARG A 195 53.35 38.47 -14.93
C ARG A 195 53.63 39.84 -15.54
N ALA A 196 54.78 40.45 -15.25
CA ALA A 196 55.15 41.75 -15.78
C ALA A 196 55.40 41.69 -17.30
N LYS A 197 56.11 40.67 -17.80
CA LYS A 197 56.31 40.45 -19.24
C LYS A 197 54.99 40.21 -19.98
N LEU A 198 54.10 39.40 -19.42
CA LEU A 198 52.78 39.18 -20.00
C LEU A 198 51.93 40.46 -20.02
N ALA A 199 51.99 41.27 -18.96
CA ALA A 199 51.28 42.55 -18.91
C ALA A 199 51.83 43.55 -19.93
N LEU A 200 53.15 43.61 -20.13
CA LEU A 200 53.74 44.42 -21.20
C LEU A 200 53.33 43.94 -22.60
N LYS A 201 53.15 42.64 -22.80
CA LYS A 201 52.63 42.11 -24.07
C LYS A 201 51.16 42.48 -24.28
N LYS A 202 50.33 42.39 -23.24
CA LYS A 202 48.93 42.85 -23.29
C LYS A 202 48.84 44.35 -23.56
N LEU A 203 49.76 45.14 -23.00
CA LEU A 203 49.85 46.57 -23.27
C LEU A 203 50.20 46.85 -24.74
N ASP A 204 51.03 46.02 -25.39
CA ASP A 204 51.31 46.16 -26.83
C ASP A 204 50.11 45.78 -27.70
N GLU A 205 49.31 44.81 -27.26
CA GLU A 205 48.08 44.37 -27.94
C GLU A 205 46.90 45.34 -27.71
N SER A 206 47.05 46.31 -26.78
CA SER A 206 46.05 47.32 -26.49
C SER A 206 45.96 48.39 -27.57
N HIS A 207 44.79 49.01 -27.73
CA HIS A 207 44.55 50.03 -28.76
C HIS A 207 44.88 51.46 -28.27
N TYR A 208 45.49 51.63 -27.09
CA TYR A 208 45.74 52.95 -26.50
C TYR A 208 46.62 53.84 -27.38
N LEU A 209 47.65 53.28 -28.02
CA LEU A 209 48.54 54.03 -28.90
C LEU A 209 47.88 54.37 -30.25
N GLU A 210 46.94 53.54 -30.73
CA GLU A 210 46.19 53.77 -31.98
C GLU A 210 45.11 54.85 -31.81
N GLN A 211 44.57 54.97 -30.59
CA GLN A 211 43.51 55.91 -30.23
C GLN A 211 44.06 57.21 -29.61
N GLU A 212 45.39 57.41 -29.61
CA GLU A 212 46.08 58.53 -28.96
C GLU A 212 45.80 58.68 -27.45
N GLU A 213 45.40 57.59 -26.77
CA GLU A 213 45.12 57.52 -25.33
C GLU A 213 46.42 57.37 -24.51
N LEU A 214 47.36 58.31 -24.69
CA LEU A 214 48.68 58.26 -24.06
C LEU A 214 48.63 58.25 -22.53
N LYS A 215 47.61 58.89 -21.93
CA LYS A 215 47.43 58.93 -20.47
C LYS A 215 47.21 57.53 -19.90
N ASP A 216 46.35 56.74 -20.52
CA ASP A 216 46.00 55.41 -20.04
C ASP A 216 47.13 54.43 -20.34
N TYR A 217 47.78 54.56 -21.51
CA TYR A 217 49.00 53.82 -21.84
C TYR A 217 50.12 53.99 -20.79
N TYR A 218 50.49 55.24 -20.46
CA TYR A 218 51.52 55.49 -19.44
C TYR A 218 51.05 55.13 -18.03
N SER A 219 49.75 55.15 -17.74
CA SER A 219 49.20 54.67 -16.47
C SER A 219 49.39 53.17 -16.32
N GLU A 220 49.11 52.40 -17.36
CA GLU A 220 49.30 50.95 -17.35
C GLU A 220 50.79 50.57 -17.39
N LEU A 221 51.60 51.22 -18.24
CA LEU A 221 53.05 50.97 -18.33
C LEU A 221 53.75 51.16 -16.98
N THR A 222 53.47 52.28 -16.31
CA THR A 222 54.08 52.56 -15.00
C THR A 222 53.53 51.68 -13.89
N LEU A 223 52.26 51.27 -13.97
CA LEU A 223 51.68 50.31 -13.04
C LEU A 223 52.39 48.95 -13.12
N ILE A 224 52.71 48.47 -14.33
CA ILE A 224 53.40 47.19 -14.54
C ILE A 224 54.77 47.18 -13.87
N ILE A 225 55.62 48.17 -14.15
CA ILE A 225 56.95 48.25 -13.54
C ILE A 225 56.88 48.49 -12.03
N ARG A 226 55.99 49.37 -11.56
CA ARG A 226 55.83 49.63 -10.12
C ARG A 226 55.38 48.38 -9.39
N LYS A 227 54.44 47.60 -9.94
CA LYS A 227 53.99 46.34 -9.36
C LYS A 227 55.10 45.28 -9.31
N TYR A 228 55.93 45.21 -10.35
CA TYR A 228 57.07 44.30 -10.35
C TYR A 228 58.11 44.68 -9.28
N LEU A 229 58.44 45.97 -9.19
CA LEU A 229 59.32 46.50 -8.15
C LEU A 229 58.71 46.32 -6.74
N ASP A 230 57.38 46.44 -6.61
CA ASP A 230 56.66 46.27 -5.35
C ASP A 230 56.83 44.85 -4.79
N GLU A 231 56.61 43.86 -5.65
CA GLU A 231 56.67 42.44 -5.26
C GLU A 231 58.10 41.91 -5.06
N LYS A 232 59.12 42.55 -5.66
CA LYS A 232 60.49 42.00 -5.72
C LYS A 232 61.60 42.86 -5.13
N VAL A 233 61.41 44.16 -5.04
CA VAL A 233 62.48 45.11 -4.69
C VAL A 233 62.10 45.94 -3.46
N TYR A 234 60.91 46.54 -3.46
CA TYR A 234 60.46 47.44 -2.42
C TYR A 234 58.95 47.38 -2.25
N ASP A 235 58.49 46.80 -1.14
CA ASP A 235 57.09 46.53 -0.76
C ASP A 235 56.15 47.75 -0.64
N ARG A 236 56.58 48.94 -1.06
CA ARG A 236 55.76 50.16 -1.14
C ARG A 236 55.97 50.94 -2.44
N ALA A 237 56.47 50.30 -3.49
CA ALA A 237 56.71 50.94 -4.78
C ALA A 237 55.42 51.45 -5.44
N LEU A 238 54.28 50.80 -5.19
CA LEU A 238 52.97 51.27 -5.66
C LEU A 238 52.46 52.50 -4.91
N GLU A 239 52.78 52.60 -3.62
CA GLU A 239 52.32 53.67 -2.71
C GLU A 239 53.24 54.90 -2.73
N SER A 240 54.45 54.75 -3.26
CA SER A 240 55.47 55.81 -3.30
C SER A 240 55.28 56.76 -4.47
N THR A 241 55.58 58.04 -4.26
CA THR A 241 55.75 58.99 -5.36
C THR A 241 56.94 58.60 -6.23
N THR A 242 57.04 59.14 -7.46
CA THR A 242 58.16 58.84 -8.36
C THR A 242 59.50 59.20 -7.73
N ASP A 243 59.63 60.36 -7.10
CA ASP A 243 60.88 60.78 -6.46
C ASP A 243 61.24 59.92 -5.23
N GLU A 244 60.24 59.50 -4.43
CA GLU A 244 60.47 58.59 -3.30
C GLU A 244 60.93 57.20 -3.76
N LEU A 245 60.30 56.65 -4.81
CA LEU A 245 60.68 55.37 -5.39
C LEU A 245 62.12 55.41 -5.91
N ILE A 246 62.48 56.44 -6.68
CA ILE A 246 63.84 56.60 -7.22
C ILE A 246 64.87 56.81 -6.11
N ASN A 247 64.57 57.61 -5.09
CA ASN A 247 65.44 57.78 -3.93
C ASN A 247 65.64 56.45 -3.20
N ARG A 248 64.57 55.66 -3.02
CA ARG A 248 64.65 54.34 -2.39
C ARG A 248 65.50 53.36 -3.19
N LEU A 249 65.34 53.31 -4.52
CA LEU A 249 66.17 52.46 -5.39
C LEU A 249 67.67 52.85 -5.31
N ASN A 250 67.99 54.14 -5.27
CA ASN A 250 69.36 54.61 -5.08
C ASN A 250 69.92 54.20 -3.70
N LEU A 251 69.12 54.31 -2.63
CA LEU A 251 69.53 53.87 -1.29
C LEU A 251 69.77 52.36 -1.21
N LEU A 252 68.93 51.55 -1.86
CA LEU A 252 69.09 50.09 -1.93
C LEU A 252 70.36 49.71 -2.69
N LYS A 253 70.66 50.43 -3.78
CA LYS A 253 71.91 50.28 -4.53
C LYS A 253 73.12 50.67 -3.69
N ASP A 254 73.12 51.86 -3.08
CA ASP A 254 74.25 52.37 -2.28
C ASP A 254 74.51 51.49 -1.04
N GLY A 255 73.47 50.81 -0.54
CA GLY A 255 73.56 49.81 0.51
C GLY A 255 73.97 48.41 0.05
N ASN A 256 74.33 48.21 -1.23
CA ASN A 256 74.65 46.91 -1.86
C ASN A 256 73.56 45.84 -1.65
N GLN A 257 72.29 46.24 -1.55
CA GLN A 257 71.17 45.30 -1.37
C GLN A 257 70.62 44.80 -2.72
N ILE A 258 70.86 45.55 -3.80
CA ILE A 258 70.44 45.22 -5.17
C ILE A 258 71.53 45.68 -6.15
N ASP A 259 71.90 44.83 -7.11
CA ASP A 259 72.94 45.12 -8.11
C ASP A 259 72.37 45.82 -9.37
N LEU A 260 71.65 46.93 -9.19
CA LEU A 260 71.15 47.76 -10.29
C LEU A 260 72.15 48.84 -10.68
N SER A 261 72.37 49.15 -11.95
CA SER A 261 73.29 50.22 -12.34
C SER A 261 72.70 51.62 -12.08
N LYS A 262 73.56 52.65 -11.94
CA LYS A 262 73.07 54.05 -11.84
C LYS A 262 72.37 54.51 -13.12
N GLU A 263 72.71 53.88 -14.24
CA GLU A 263 72.12 54.20 -15.54
C GLU A 263 70.68 53.68 -15.64
N ASP A 264 70.44 52.47 -15.14
CA ASP A 264 69.13 51.79 -15.11
C ASP A 264 68.12 52.55 -14.24
N ILE A 265 68.55 52.96 -13.04
CA ILE A 265 67.73 53.82 -12.16
C ILE A 265 67.38 55.15 -12.84
N LYS A 266 68.32 55.73 -13.61
CA LYS A 266 68.10 56.98 -14.34
C LYS A 266 67.14 56.80 -15.52
N LYS A 267 67.18 55.67 -16.21
CA LYS A 267 66.22 55.31 -17.27
C LYS A 267 64.81 55.17 -16.69
N LEU A 268 64.66 54.45 -15.58
CA LEU A 268 63.41 54.33 -14.84
C LEU A 268 62.89 55.71 -14.39
N GLU A 269 63.75 56.56 -13.82
CA GLU A 269 63.39 57.92 -13.40
C GLU A 269 62.86 58.76 -14.57
N SER A 270 63.56 58.73 -15.71
CA SER A 270 63.17 59.46 -16.92
C SER A 270 61.77 59.06 -17.41
N ILE A 271 61.48 57.75 -17.43
CA ILE A 271 60.21 57.21 -17.91
C ILE A 271 59.09 57.52 -16.92
N LEU A 272 59.31 57.33 -15.61
CA LEU A 272 58.31 57.61 -14.58
C LEU A 272 57.97 59.11 -14.51
N LYS A 273 58.96 60.00 -14.59
CA LYS A 273 58.72 61.46 -14.63
C LYS A 273 57.98 61.88 -15.90
N ARG A 274 58.27 61.26 -17.04
CA ARG A 274 57.54 61.50 -18.28
C ARG A 274 56.09 61.06 -18.16
N ALA A 275 55.85 59.88 -17.59
CA ALA A 275 54.50 59.39 -17.33
C ALA A 275 53.72 60.34 -16.40
N ASP A 276 54.35 60.90 -15.37
CA ASP A 276 53.72 61.89 -14.49
C ASP A 276 53.35 63.17 -15.25
N LEU A 277 54.22 63.66 -16.16
CA LEU A 277 53.91 64.80 -17.02
C LEU A 277 52.75 64.51 -17.97
N VAL A 278 52.64 63.30 -18.52
CA VAL A 278 51.51 62.90 -19.37
C VAL A 278 50.22 62.86 -18.56
N LYS A 279 50.24 62.26 -17.35
CA LYS A 279 49.06 62.07 -16.50
C LYS A 279 48.51 63.36 -15.90
N PHE A 280 49.40 64.26 -15.47
CA PHE A 280 49.02 65.44 -14.68
C PHE A 280 49.22 66.76 -15.41
N ALA A 281 50.20 66.86 -16.31
CA ALA A 281 50.52 68.10 -17.04
C ALA A 281 50.03 68.11 -18.50
N LYS A 282 49.29 67.08 -18.94
CA LYS A 282 48.78 66.92 -20.32
C LYS A 282 49.88 67.03 -21.39
N SER A 283 51.09 66.58 -21.07
CA SER A 283 52.16 66.44 -22.06
C SER A 283 51.78 65.34 -23.06
N ALA A 284 52.01 65.58 -24.35
CA ALA A 284 51.73 64.63 -25.43
C ALA A 284 53.05 64.23 -26.12
N PRO A 285 53.79 63.24 -25.57
CA PRO A 285 54.97 62.68 -26.23
C PRO A 285 54.56 61.95 -27.52
N ASP A 286 55.51 61.82 -28.44
CA ASP A 286 55.31 61.07 -29.68
C ASP A 286 55.06 59.57 -29.41
N VAL A 287 54.25 58.92 -30.24
CA VAL A 287 53.91 57.49 -30.12
C VAL A 287 55.16 56.62 -30.23
N GLU A 288 56.12 57.01 -31.07
CA GLU A 288 57.40 56.29 -31.19
C GLU A 288 58.25 56.40 -29.91
N LEU A 289 58.14 57.53 -29.19
CA LEU A 289 58.79 57.70 -27.90
C LEU A 289 58.13 56.82 -26.83
N ALA A 290 56.80 56.67 -26.85
CA ALA A 290 56.07 55.79 -25.95
C ALA A 290 56.44 54.30 -26.15
N LYS A 291 56.60 53.85 -27.40
CA LYS A 291 57.10 52.50 -27.72
C LYS A 291 58.53 52.29 -27.21
N LEU A 292 59.39 53.30 -27.35
CA LEU A 292 60.78 53.24 -26.84
C LEU A 292 60.81 53.14 -25.32
N ASP A 293 59.95 53.88 -24.62
CA ASP A 293 59.83 53.80 -23.16
C ASP A 293 59.38 52.41 -22.70
N ARG A 294 58.40 51.82 -23.38
CA ARG A 294 57.96 50.46 -23.12
C ARG A 294 59.10 49.45 -23.28
N ASN A 295 59.85 49.54 -24.38
CA ASN A 295 60.99 48.64 -24.61
C ASN A 295 62.09 48.83 -23.57
N THR A 296 62.29 50.07 -23.12
CA THR A 296 63.23 50.35 -22.03
C THR A 296 62.73 49.69 -20.75
N ILE A 297 61.46 49.85 -20.36
CA ILE A 297 60.87 49.15 -19.20
C ILE A 297 61.00 47.63 -19.30
N ASP A 298 60.81 47.04 -20.48
CA ASP A 298 60.98 45.61 -20.70
C ASP A 298 62.40 45.14 -20.36
N ILE A 299 63.41 45.89 -20.79
CA ILE A 299 64.83 45.65 -20.49
C ILE A 299 65.12 45.87 -19.00
N GLU A 300 64.59 46.94 -18.41
CA GLU A 300 64.79 47.23 -16.98
C GLU A 300 64.20 46.12 -16.09
N ILE A 301 63.08 45.50 -16.47
CA ILE A 301 62.52 44.34 -15.76
C ILE A 301 63.48 43.14 -15.78
N ASP A 302 64.19 42.93 -16.90
CA ASP A 302 65.22 41.88 -17.02
C ASP A 302 66.42 42.19 -16.14
N GLN A 303 66.92 43.43 -16.17
CA GLN A 303 68.04 43.87 -15.32
C GLN A 303 67.70 43.74 -13.82
N VAL A 304 66.49 44.13 -13.42
CA VAL A 304 66.02 43.97 -12.04
C VAL A 304 65.92 42.50 -11.65
N LYS A 305 65.52 41.59 -12.57
CA LYS A 305 65.49 40.14 -12.27
C LYS A 305 66.90 39.59 -12.04
N GLU A 306 67.85 39.97 -12.88
CA GLU A 306 69.25 39.51 -12.79
C GLU A 306 69.96 40.08 -11.56
N ALA A 307 69.60 41.29 -11.14
CA ALA A 307 70.14 41.96 -9.96
C ALA A 307 69.65 41.40 -8.61
N LEU A 308 68.66 40.50 -8.62
CA LEU A 308 68.11 39.87 -7.42
C LEU A 308 68.74 38.48 -7.21
N PRO A 309 69.14 38.12 -5.98
CA PRO A 309 69.70 36.79 -5.70
C PRO A 309 68.67 35.69 -5.97
N GLU A 310 69.12 34.54 -6.48
CA GLU A 310 68.24 33.38 -6.62
C GLU A 310 67.70 32.93 -5.25
N PRO A 311 66.40 32.59 -5.14
CA PRO A 311 65.83 32.14 -3.87
C PRO A 311 66.52 30.85 -3.38
N THR A 312 66.79 30.81 -2.07
CA THR A 312 67.53 29.72 -1.42
C THR A 312 66.71 28.42 -1.46
N GLU A 313 67.34 27.24 -1.45
CA GLU A 313 66.61 25.96 -1.47
C GLU A 313 65.58 25.84 -0.33
N GLU A 314 65.88 26.39 0.85
CA GLU A 314 64.97 26.41 2.01
C GLU A 314 63.68 27.23 1.73
N GLU A 315 63.79 28.36 1.04
CA GLU A 315 62.66 29.21 0.68
C GLU A 315 61.76 28.54 -0.36
N LYS A 316 62.36 27.86 -1.34
CA LYS A 316 61.62 27.05 -2.33
C LYS A 316 60.83 25.93 -1.67
N LEU A 317 61.44 25.22 -0.71
CA LEU A 317 60.78 24.16 0.04
C LEU A 317 59.64 24.67 0.94
N LEU A 318 59.81 25.84 1.55
CA LEU A 318 58.76 26.49 2.35
C LEU A 318 57.55 26.89 1.51
N ASP A 319 57.77 27.50 0.33
CA ASP A 319 56.68 27.87 -0.59
C ASP A 319 55.93 26.63 -1.11
N GLN A 320 56.66 25.55 -1.41
CA GLN A 320 56.05 24.28 -1.82
C GLN A 320 55.20 23.66 -0.69
N LYS A 321 55.74 23.59 0.54
CA LYS A 321 54.98 23.10 1.71
C LYS A 321 53.75 23.96 1.98
N TYR A 322 53.86 25.27 1.85
CA TYR A 322 52.73 26.19 2.02
C TYR A 322 51.63 25.91 0.98
N LYS A 323 51.99 25.74 -0.30
CA LYS A 323 51.05 25.35 -1.37
C LYS A 323 50.36 24.02 -1.08
N GLU A 324 51.12 23.00 -0.66
CA GLU A 324 50.57 21.69 -0.30
C GLU A 324 49.61 21.76 0.90
N GLU A 325 49.92 22.57 1.92
CA GLU A 325 49.01 22.79 3.05
C GLU A 325 47.71 23.47 2.63
N GLN A 326 47.78 24.46 1.73
CA GLN A 326 46.59 25.13 1.19
C GLN A 326 45.72 24.15 0.38
N GLU A 327 46.32 23.29 -0.43
CA GLU A 327 45.59 22.24 -1.15
C GLU A 327 44.96 21.22 -0.20
N ARG A 328 45.68 20.80 0.85
CA ARG A 328 45.14 19.90 1.88
C ARG A 328 43.97 20.54 2.61
N LYS A 329 44.07 21.82 3.01
CA LYS A 329 42.98 22.58 3.64
C LYS A 329 41.77 22.68 2.72
N LYS A 330 41.96 23.01 1.44
CA LYS A 330 40.89 23.05 0.42
C LYS A 330 40.21 21.69 0.25
N LYS A 331 40.99 20.59 0.15
CA LYS A 331 40.47 19.22 0.04
C LYS A 331 39.68 18.82 1.28
N ARG A 332 40.20 19.11 2.48
CA ARG A 332 39.52 18.82 3.75
C ARG A 332 38.19 19.56 3.85
N ASN A 333 38.15 20.84 3.50
CA ASN A 333 36.92 21.62 3.51
C ASN A 333 35.88 21.06 2.53
N LYS A 334 36.29 20.66 1.31
CA LYS A 334 35.38 20.00 0.36
C LYS A 334 34.80 18.70 0.91
N ILE A 335 35.61 17.88 1.59
CA ILE A 335 35.16 16.65 2.24
C ILE A 335 34.16 16.97 3.34
N ILE A 336 34.48 17.91 4.24
CA ILE A 336 33.59 18.32 5.34
C ILE A 336 32.24 18.81 4.80
N ILE A 337 32.25 19.69 3.80
CA ILE A 337 31.01 20.21 3.17
C ILE A 337 30.20 19.06 2.57
N THR A 338 30.85 18.13 1.85
CA THR A 338 30.18 16.97 1.27
C THR A 338 29.53 16.11 2.36
N VAL A 339 30.25 15.81 3.45
CA VAL A 339 29.73 15.02 4.58
C VAL A 339 28.55 15.71 5.26
N VAL A 340 28.65 17.02 5.51
CA VAL A 340 27.57 17.80 6.13
C VAL A 340 26.31 17.79 5.26
N ILE A 341 26.44 18.01 3.95
CA ILE A 341 25.28 17.97 3.02
C ILE A 341 24.67 16.57 2.96
N SER A 342 25.49 15.51 2.90
CA SER A 342 25.00 14.13 2.90
C SER A 342 24.25 13.78 4.19
N ILE A 343 24.78 14.16 5.36
CA ILE A 343 24.11 13.95 6.65
C ILE A 343 22.81 14.74 6.70
N PHE A 344 22.81 16.00 6.26
CA PHE A 344 21.62 16.82 6.19
C PHE A 344 20.54 16.20 5.30
N LEU A 345 20.90 15.70 4.11
CA LEU A 345 19.95 15.03 3.21
C LEU A 345 19.36 13.76 3.83
N LEU A 346 20.16 12.96 4.54
CA LEU A 346 19.67 11.77 5.25
C LEU A 346 18.67 12.15 6.34
N ILE A 347 18.99 13.15 7.16
CA ILE A 347 18.10 13.64 8.22
C ILE A 347 16.81 14.21 7.63
N ALA A 348 16.91 15.08 6.61
CA ALA A 348 15.76 15.67 5.95
C ALA A 348 14.84 14.61 5.33
N THR A 349 15.42 13.58 4.71
CA THR A 349 14.67 12.44 4.15
C THR A 349 13.95 11.67 5.26
N PHE A 350 14.65 11.30 6.33
CA PHE A 350 14.06 10.61 7.48
C PHE A 350 12.93 11.42 8.14
N THR A 351 13.15 12.72 8.33
CA THR A 351 12.12 13.64 8.87
C THR A 351 10.92 13.76 7.94
N GLY A 352 11.13 13.91 6.64
CA GLY A 352 10.04 13.99 5.65
C GLY A 352 9.17 12.73 5.64
N PHE A 353 9.80 11.55 5.66
CA PHE A 353 9.06 10.29 5.80
C PHE A 353 8.35 10.19 7.15
N SER A 354 9.00 10.62 8.24
CA SER A 354 8.42 10.57 9.60
C SER A 354 7.18 11.45 9.73
N ILE A 355 7.16 12.62 9.08
CA ILE A 355 5.98 13.51 9.05
C ILE A 355 4.84 12.86 8.25
N LYS A 356 5.15 12.24 7.11
CA LYS A 356 4.13 11.68 6.21
C LYS A 356 3.51 10.38 6.73
N TYR A 357 4.33 9.46 7.24
CA TYR A 357 3.90 8.10 7.62
C TYR A 357 3.88 7.87 9.14
N GLY A 358 4.40 8.82 9.93
CA GLY A 358 4.56 8.67 11.38
C GLY A 358 5.96 8.16 11.76
N PHE A 359 6.49 8.70 12.86
CA PHE A 359 7.84 8.37 13.33
C PHE A 359 8.04 6.88 13.62
N ASN A 360 7.11 6.26 14.37
CA ASN A 360 7.20 4.84 14.72
C ASN A 360 7.20 3.97 13.45
N TYR A 361 6.31 4.25 12.51
CA TYR A 361 6.23 3.52 11.25
C TYR A 361 7.57 3.52 10.49
N VAL A 362 8.18 4.70 10.32
CA VAL A 362 9.44 4.84 9.56
C VAL A 362 10.61 4.19 10.28
N LYS A 363 10.71 4.40 11.60
CA LYS A 363 11.71 3.72 12.43
C LYS A 363 11.58 2.21 12.30
N ASP A 364 10.38 1.68 12.42
CA ASP A 364 10.10 0.24 12.39
C ASP A 364 10.33 -0.35 10.99
N THR A 365 10.14 0.42 9.91
CA THR A 365 10.55 -0.01 8.56
C THR A 365 12.07 -0.17 8.44
N ILE A 366 12.84 0.76 9.00
CA ILE A 366 14.30 0.80 8.82
C ILE A 366 15.00 -0.21 9.72
N PHE A 367 14.55 -0.34 10.97
CA PHE A 367 15.16 -1.21 11.96
C PHE A 367 14.51 -2.60 12.04
N GLY A 368 13.38 -2.81 11.35
CA GLY A 368 12.61 -4.04 11.35
C GLY A 368 11.66 -4.14 12.55
N HIS A 369 10.45 -4.64 12.28
CA HIS A 369 9.44 -4.91 13.31
C HIS A 369 8.56 -6.09 12.91
N GLU A 370 8.69 -7.22 13.60
CA GLU A 370 8.02 -8.49 13.26
C GLU A 370 6.50 -8.37 13.06
N SER A 371 5.78 -7.68 13.95
CA SER A 371 4.31 -7.52 13.82
C SER A 371 3.90 -6.65 12.63
N LYS A 372 4.80 -5.77 12.18
CA LYS A 372 4.58 -4.97 10.97
C LYS A 372 4.77 -5.84 9.73
N GLU A 373 5.81 -6.68 9.72
CA GLU A 373 6.06 -7.63 8.64
C GLU A 373 4.87 -8.60 8.47
N LEU A 374 4.32 -9.11 9.58
CA LEU A 374 3.11 -9.95 9.55
C LEU A 374 1.87 -9.20 9.04
N LEU A 375 1.71 -7.93 9.42
CA LEU A 375 0.57 -7.10 8.98
C LEU A 375 0.64 -6.74 7.49
N GLU A 376 1.81 -6.32 7.02
CA GLU A 376 2.07 -5.86 5.65
C GLU A 376 2.38 -7.00 4.66
N GLY A 377 2.54 -8.23 5.15
CA GLY A 377 2.74 -9.40 4.30
C GLY A 377 1.65 -9.52 3.25
N GLU A 378 2.04 -9.72 1.98
CA GLU A 378 1.11 -9.84 0.84
C GLU A 378 0.27 -11.13 0.90
N ASP A 379 0.61 -12.08 1.77
CA ASP A 379 0.11 -13.46 1.78
C ASP A 379 -0.91 -13.75 2.92
N TRP A 380 -1.75 -12.79 3.33
CA TRP A 380 -2.83 -13.11 4.28
C TRP A 380 -3.74 -14.20 3.69
N VAL A 381 -3.94 -15.28 4.44
CA VAL A 381 -4.65 -16.47 3.97
C VAL A 381 -6.02 -16.52 4.63
N THR A 382 -7.07 -16.62 3.82
CA THR A 382 -8.42 -16.97 4.28
C THR A 382 -8.57 -18.48 4.25
N SER A 383 -8.93 -19.08 5.38
CA SER A 383 -9.07 -20.53 5.52
C SER A 383 -10.22 -20.90 6.45
N ALA A 384 -10.81 -22.07 6.20
CA ALA A 384 -11.89 -22.63 7.00
C ALA A 384 -11.35 -23.71 7.95
N TYR A 385 -11.68 -23.61 9.23
CA TYR A 385 -11.17 -24.48 10.28
C TYR A 385 -12.30 -25.11 11.11
N GLY A 386 -12.17 -26.40 11.44
CA GLY A 386 -13.13 -27.12 12.27
C GLY A 386 -14.34 -27.64 11.51
N ILE A 387 -15.24 -28.31 12.23
CA ILE A 387 -16.52 -28.83 11.73
C ILE A 387 -17.58 -28.59 12.83
N PRO A 388 -18.57 -27.70 12.61
CA PRO A 388 -18.78 -26.83 11.45
C PRO A 388 -17.64 -25.82 11.22
N PRO A 389 -17.42 -25.37 9.97
CA PRO A 389 -16.26 -24.56 9.61
C PRO A 389 -16.37 -23.11 10.10
N ILE A 390 -15.29 -22.63 10.70
CA ILE A 390 -15.04 -21.21 11.00
C ILE A 390 -14.10 -20.67 9.93
N THR A 391 -14.58 -19.74 9.11
CA THR A 391 -13.75 -19.05 8.11
C THR A 391 -13.10 -17.84 8.78
N ILE A 392 -11.78 -17.72 8.64
CA ILE A 392 -11.00 -16.64 9.23
C ILE A 392 -9.83 -16.30 8.32
N THR A 393 -9.46 -15.01 8.26
CA THR A 393 -8.29 -14.53 7.54
C THR A 393 -7.17 -14.23 8.53
N THR A 394 -6.02 -14.88 8.35
CA THR A 394 -4.87 -14.77 9.25
C THR A 394 -3.58 -14.46 8.48
N PRO A 395 -2.57 -13.85 9.11
CA PRO A 395 -1.29 -13.56 8.44
C PRO A 395 -0.52 -14.83 8.05
N GLU A 396 -0.78 -15.93 8.74
CA GLU A 396 -0.15 -17.23 8.53
C GLU A 396 -1.18 -18.35 8.69
N VAL A 397 -0.97 -19.49 8.03
CA VAL A 397 -1.89 -20.64 8.10
C VAL A 397 -1.88 -21.23 9.50
N LEU A 398 -3.07 -21.36 10.12
CA LEU A 398 -3.22 -21.99 11.43
C LEU A 398 -2.94 -23.50 11.33
N LYS A 399 -2.12 -24.00 12.25
CA LYS A 399 -1.70 -25.41 12.29
C LYS A 399 -2.59 -26.20 13.24
N ARG A 400 -2.94 -27.43 12.88
CA ARG A 400 -3.70 -28.32 13.76
C ARG A 400 -2.94 -28.56 15.07
N MET A 401 -3.63 -28.36 16.19
CA MET A 401 -3.13 -28.58 17.54
C MET A 401 -3.80 -29.82 18.13
N SER A 402 -3.10 -30.51 19.02
CA SER A 402 -3.62 -31.67 19.74
C SER A 402 -3.41 -31.45 21.24
N PRO A 403 -4.28 -30.64 21.88
CA PRO A 403 -4.18 -30.38 23.31
C PRO A 403 -4.37 -31.69 24.10
N LYS A 404 -3.61 -31.86 25.18
CA LYS A 404 -3.79 -32.99 26.09
C LYS A 404 -5.01 -32.72 26.98
N LEU A 405 -6.14 -33.31 26.60
CA LEU A 405 -7.35 -33.30 27.43
C LEU A 405 -7.27 -34.40 28.50
N PRO A 406 -7.71 -34.14 29.75
CA PRO A 406 -7.98 -35.19 30.73
C PRO A 406 -8.90 -36.27 30.15
N GLU A 407 -8.65 -37.55 30.45
CA GLU A 407 -9.40 -38.69 29.87
C GLU A 407 -10.92 -38.55 30.06
N GLN A 408 -11.36 -38.00 31.20
CA GLN A 408 -12.78 -37.77 31.51
C GLN A 408 -13.43 -36.77 30.55
N LEU A 409 -12.71 -35.70 30.15
CA LEU A 409 -13.20 -34.71 29.19
C LEU A 409 -13.16 -35.25 27.76
N ALA A 410 -12.09 -35.96 27.39
CA ALA A 410 -11.95 -36.55 26.04
C ALA A 410 -13.06 -37.57 25.69
N GLN A 411 -13.70 -38.18 26.68
CA GLN A 411 -14.86 -39.06 26.47
C GLN A 411 -16.17 -38.28 26.23
N GLN A 412 -16.29 -37.06 26.74
CA GLN A 412 -17.51 -36.26 26.71
C GLN A 412 -17.55 -35.24 25.56
N ILE A 413 -16.38 -34.78 25.12
CA ILE A 413 -16.25 -33.79 24.05
C ILE A 413 -15.40 -34.31 22.89
N ASP A 414 -15.68 -33.81 21.69
CA ASP A 414 -14.79 -33.89 20.54
C ASP A 414 -14.22 -32.49 20.28
N LEU A 415 -12.91 -32.33 20.45
CA LEU A 415 -12.22 -31.04 20.35
C LEU A 415 -11.31 -31.03 19.13
N THR A 416 -11.56 -30.11 18.21
CA THR A 416 -10.66 -29.79 17.11
C THR A 416 -10.10 -28.39 17.33
N GLN A 417 -8.77 -28.26 17.34
CA GLN A 417 -8.10 -26.99 17.58
C GLN A 417 -7.06 -26.72 16.50
N PHE A 418 -6.98 -25.47 16.06
CA PHE A 418 -5.96 -24.93 15.17
C PHE A 418 -5.39 -23.66 15.79
N GLY A 419 -4.11 -23.39 15.57
CA GLY A 419 -3.53 -22.16 16.09
C GLY A 419 -2.23 -21.73 15.46
N TYR A 420 -1.87 -20.50 15.81
CA TYR A 420 -0.64 -19.82 15.45
C TYR A 420 -0.07 -19.15 16.69
N GLY A 421 1.23 -19.31 16.92
CA GLY A 421 1.90 -18.73 18.08
C GLY A 421 1.58 -19.46 19.40
N THR A 422 1.90 -18.78 20.48
CA THR A 422 1.64 -19.19 21.88
C THR A 422 1.21 -17.97 22.68
N LEU A 423 0.67 -18.15 23.89
CA LEU A 423 0.27 -17.02 24.72
C LEU A 423 1.41 -16.00 24.97
N ALA A 424 2.66 -16.45 25.03
CA ALA A 424 3.83 -15.57 25.20
C ALA A 424 4.36 -14.93 23.90
N SER A 425 3.85 -15.35 22.74
CA SER A 425 4.23 -14.80 21.44
C SER A 425 3.62 -13.41 21.21
N LYS A 426 4.11 -12.67 20.20
CA LYS A 426 3.60 -11.33 19.87
C LYS A 426 2.15 -11.34 19.38
N LEU A 427 1.76 -12.42 18.69
CA LEU A 427 0.42 -12.69 18.20
C LEU A 427 0.12 -14.18 18.37
N ASN A 428 -0.95 -14.47 19.09
CA ASN A 428 -1.47 -15.80 19.31
C ASN A 428 -2.89 -15.87 18.77
N ILE A 429 -3.18 -16.88 17.96
CA ILE A 429 -4.50 -17.13 17.39
C ILE A 429 -4.84 -18.58 17.65
N ILE A 430 -6.00 -18.85 18.22
CA ILE A 430 -6.52 -20.19 18.44
C ILE A 430 -7.96 -20.23 17.94
N VAL A 431 -8.24 -21.20 17.08
CA VAL A 431 -9.58 -21.52 16.61
C VAL A 431 -9.91 -22.92 17.11
N ALA A 432 -11.00 -23.05 17.86
CA ALA A 432 -11.42 -24.30 18.47
C ALA A 432 -12.89 -24.58 18.16
N THR A 433 -13.18 -25.83 17.84
CA THR A 433 -14.54 -26.35 17.72
C THR A 433 -14.69 -27.52 18.67
N THR A 434 -15.64 -27.40 19.59
CA THR A 434 -15.96 -28.41 20.60
C THR A 434 -17.36 -28.94 20.35
N LYS A 435 -17.49 -30.23 20.04
CA LYS A 435 -18.77 -30.92 19.94
C LYS A 435 -19.03 -31.73 21.21
N VAL A 436 -20.13 -31.46 21.89
CA VAL A 436 -20.51 -32.16 23.12
C VAL A 436 -21.35 -33.38 22.75
N LYS A 437 -20.89 -34.58 23.14
CA LYS A 437 -21.50 -35.85 22.72
C LYS A 437 -22.81 -36.17 23.45
N ASN A 438 -22.94 -35.77 24.71
CA ASN A 438 -24.08 -36.09 25.58
C ASN A 438 -24.62 -34.84 26.29
N LEU A 439 -25.29 -33.96 25.55
CA LEU A 439 -25.79 -32.70 26.11
C LEU A 439 -27.08 -32.85 26.97
N GLY A 440 -27.88 -33.89 26.72
CA GLY A 440 -29.16 -34.09 27.40
C GLY A 440 -30.16 -32.97 27.09
N GLU A 441 -30.94 -32.54 28.09
CA GLU A 441 -31.85 -31.37 27.98
C GLU A 441 -31.17 -30.03 28.29
N ASN A 442 -29.89 -30.04 28.69
CA ASN A 442 -29.17 -28.81 29.04
C ASN A 442 -28.85 -28.03 27.77
N LYS A 443 -29.14 -26.72 27.77
CA LYS A 443 -28.70 -25.82 26.71
C LYS A 443 -27.30 -25.33 27.01
N LEU A 444 -26.43 -25.35 26.00
CA LEU A 444 -25.15 -24.66 26.07
C LEU A 444 -25.38 -23.16 26.04
N GLU A 445 -24.70 -22.45 26.94
CA GLU A 445 -24.69 -20.99 26.96
C GLU A 445 -23.34 -20.46 26.49
N ALA A 446 -23.37 -19.42 25.65
CA ALA A 446 -22.14 -18.78 25.15
C ALA A 446 -21.24 -18.27 26.29
N GLN A 447 -21.82 -17.81 27.40
CA GLN A 447 -21.07 -17.35 28.56
C GLN A 447 -20.25 -18.50 29.18
N GLN A 448 -20.86 -19.68 29.38
CA GLN A 448 -20.18 -20.84 29.98
C GLN A 448 -19.02 -21.34 29.10
N ALA A 449 -19.22 -21.32 27.79
CA ALA A 449 -18.17 -21.64 26.82
C ALA A 449 -16.96 -20.71 26.98
N VAL A 450 -17.19 -19.40 27.02
CA VAL A 450 -16.09 -18.43 27.10
C VAL A 450 -15.43 -18.41 28.49
N ASP A 451 -16.18 -18.62 29.57
CA ASP A 451 -15.63 -18.76 30.92
C ASP A 451 -14.65 -19.95 31.01
N GLY A 452 -14.92 -21.03 30.27
CA GLY A 452 -13.99 -22.15 30.11
C GLY A 452 -12.67 -21.73 29.45
N SER A 453 -12.73 -20.89 28.42
CA SER A 453 -11.53 -20.36 27.75
C SER A 453 -10.70 -19.44 28.66
N LEU A 454 -11.35 -18.67 29.55
CA LEU A 454 -10.63 -17.85 30.53
C LEU A 454 -9.83 -18.71 31.51
N LYS A 455 -10.39 -19.84 31.97
CA LYS A 455 -9.66 -20.80 32.80
C LYS A 455 -8.45 -21.41 32.08
N ILE A 456 -8.58 -21.69 30.78
CA ILE A 456 -7.45 -22.18 29.97
C ILE A 456 -6.33 -21.13 29.90
N LEU A 457 -6.65 -19.84 29.83
CA LEU A 457 -5.65 -18.77 29.88
C LEU A 457 -4.96 -18.70 31.25
N GLU A 458 -5.70 -18.85 32.34
CA GLU A 458 -5.15 -18.92 33.70
C GLU A 458 -4.22 -20.12 33.88
N GLU A 459 -4.63 -21.30 33.40
CA GLU A 459 -3.82 -22.53 33.40
C GLU A 459 -2.56 -22.39 32.53
N ALA A 460 -2.66 -21.62 31.43
CA ALA A 460 -1.52 -21.25 30.59
C ALA A 460 -0.59 -20.20 31.24
N GLY A 461 -0.91 -19.74 32.45
CA GLY A 461 -0.08 -18.87 33.27
C GLY A 461 -0.44 -17.38 33.22
N ALA A 462 -1.54 -17.00 32.55
CA ALA A 462 -2.01 -15.62 32.55
C ALA A 462 -2.40 -15.16 33.96
N LYS A 463 -2.04 -13.92 34.29
CA LYS A 463 -2.36 -13.25 35.57
C LYS A 463 -3.12 -11.96 35.30
N ASN A 464 -3.78 -11.43 36.33
CA ASN A 464 -4.43 -10.11 36.29
C ASN A 464 -5.33 -9.91 35.05
N ILE A 465 -6.16 -10.93 34.76
CA ILE A 465 -7.08 -10.89 33.62
C ILE A 465 -8.22 -9.93 33.95
N ILE A 466 -8.28 -8.83 33.20
CA ILE A 466 -9.36 -7.85 33.25
C ILE A 466 -10.25 -8.12 32.05
N THR A 467 -11.55 -8.22 32.28
CA THR A 467 -12.51 -8.76 31.30
C THR A 467 -13.69 -7.83 31.11
N MET A 468 -14.05 -7.61 29.86
CA MET A 468 -15.25 -6.93 29.41
C MET A 468 -16.01 -7.86 28.45
N SER A 469 -17.33 -7.74 28.40
CA SER A 469 -18.19 -8.61 27.62
C SER A 469 -19.13 -7.76 26.76
N ASP A 470 -19.30 -8.13 25.49
CA ASP A 470 -20.16 -7.47 24.53
C ASP A 470 -20.79 -8.48 23.57
N LYS A 471 -21.91 -8.10 22.94
CA LYS A 471 -22.50 -8.91 21.87
C LYS A 471 -21.66 -8.80 20.61
N PHE A 472 -21.58 -9.88 19.86
CA PHE A 472 -20.88 -9.91 18.58
C PHE A 472 -21.78 -10.48 17.50
N VAL A 473 -21.77 -9.84 16.34
CA VAL A 473 -22.48 -10.29 15.15
C VAL A 473 -21.48 -10.33 14.02
N THR A 474 -21.35 -11.49 13.40
CA THR A 474 -20.48 -11.69 12.23
C THR A 474 -21.09 -11.02 10.98
N PRO A 475 -20.30 -10.76 9.92
CA PRO A 475 -20.81 -10.15 8.69
C PRO A 475 -21.99 -10.89 8.06
N ASN A 476 -22.07 -12.21 8.24
CA ASN A 476 -23.16 -13.04 7.75
C ASN A 476 -24.29 -13.29 8.77
N GLY A 477 -24.29 -12.56 9.88
CA GLY A 477 -25.42 -12.49 10.82
C GLY A 477 -25.41 -13.50 11.95
N ALA A 478 -24.38 -14.35 12.08
CA ALA A 478 -24.27 -15.26 13.23
C ALA A 478 -23.98 -14.45 14.51
N GLU A 479 -24.85 -14.61 15.51
CA GLU A 479 -24.73 -13.98 16.81
C GLU A 479 -23.83 -14.80 17.75
N GLY A 480 -22.96 -14.11 18.50
CA GLY A 480 -22.07 -14.71 19.48
C GLY A 480 -21.75 -13.74 20.61
N LEU A 481 -20.90 -14.21 21.52
CA LEU A 481 -20.40 -13.43 22.64
C LEU A 481 -18.93 -13.05 22.39
N LYS A 482 -18.61 -11.76 22.52
CA LYS A 482 -17.24 -11.27 22.49
C LYS A 482 -16.81 -10.89 23.89
N ILE A 483 -15.77 -11.55 24.37
CA ILE A 483 -15.09 -11.21 25.61
C ILE A 483 -13.72 -10.65 25.27
N TYR A 484 -13.36 -9.51 25.85
CA TYR A 484 -12.09 -8.85 25.55
C TYR A 484 -11.54 -8.14 26.77
N GLY A 485 -10.25 -7.88 26.77
CA GLY A 485 -9.62 -7.11 27.82
C GLY A 485 -8.12 -7.29 27.84
N THR A 486 -7.54 -7.21 29.03
CA THR A 486 -6.08 -7.20 29.21
C THR A 486 -5.65 -8.27 30.18
N LEU A 487 -4.48 -8.85 29.95
CA LEU A 487 -3.90 -9.88 30.80
C LEU A 487 -2.38 -9.67 30.95
N GLU A 488 -1.80 -10.28 31.97
CA GLU A 488 -0.36 -10.28 32.24
C GLU A 488 0.21 -11.67 31.98
N ILE A 489 1.19 -11.77 31.08
CA ILE A 489 1.78 -13.02 30.62
C ILE A 489 3.20 -13.13 31.16
N PRO A 490 3.50 -14.09 32.04
CA PRO A 490 4.87 -14.36 32.44
C PRO A 490 5.65 -14.95 31.24
N ILE A 491 6.81 -14.38 30.92
CA ILE A 491 7.65 -14.92 29.85
C ILE A 491 8.32 -16.21 30.35
N PRO A 492 8.25 -17.33 29.61
CA PRO A 492 8.94 -18.55 29.98
C PRO A 492 10.44 -18.31 30.19
N ASN A 493 10.99 -18.83 31.29
CA ASN A 493 12.42 -18.70 31.65
C ASN A 493 12.90 -17.26 31.91
N SER A 494 12.00 -16.33 32.29
CA SER A 494 12.34 -14.97 32.68
C SER A 494 11.44 -14.47 33.81
N ASP A 495 11.95 -13.59 34.67
CA ASP A 495 11.14 -12.87 35.68
C ASP A 495 10.30 -11.73 35.08
N LYS A 496 10.33 -11.56 33.75
CA LYS A 496 9.60 -10.52 33.05
C LYS A 496 8.14 -10.91 32.83
N ILE A 497 7.26 -9.95 33.10
CA ILE A 497 5.83 -10.02 32.83
C ILE A 497 5.51 -9.07 31.68
N GLU A 498 4.84 -9.60 30.66
CA GLU A 498 4.38 -8.83 29.49
C GLU A 498 2.90 -8.54 29.60
N LYS A 499 2.49 -7.33 29.21
CA LYS A 499 1.07 -6.95 29.18
C LYS A 499 0.51 -7.25 27.80
N GLY A 500 -0.55 -8.04 27.75
CA GLY A 500 -1.25 -8.42 26.53
C GLY A 500 -2.69 -7.91 26.52
N ASN A 501 -3.20 -7.71 25.32
CA ASN A 501 -4.62 -7.64 25.02
C ASN A 501 -5.09 -9.01 24.57
N TYR A 502 -6.36 -9.33 24.80
CA TYR A 502 -6.97 -10.53 24.27
C TYR A 502 -8.41 -10.29 23.87
N THR A 503 -8.90 -11.13 22.97
CA THR A 503 -10.30 -11.21 22.56
C THR A 503 -10.66 -12.66 22.34
N ILE A 504 -11.78 -13.09 22.91
CA ILE A 504 -12.39 -14.40 22.70
C ILE A 504 -13.76 -14.18 22.09
N LEU A 505 -13.99 -14.78 20.93
CA LEU A 505 -15.32 -14.91 20.35
C LEU A 505 -15.84 -16.31 20.67
N GLY A 506 -17.07 -16.40 21.18
CA GLY A 506 -17.76 -17.65 21.46
C GLY A 506 -19.09 -17.70 20.73
N PHE A 507 -19.29 -18.74 19.93
CA PHE A 507 -20.53 -19.04 19.23
C PHE A 507 -21.03 -20.40 19.67
N VAL A 508 -22.35 -20.52 19.86
CA VAL A 508 -22.98 -21.74 20.33
C VAL A 508 -24.15 -22.06 19.40
N ALA A 509 -24.11 -23.26 18.83
CA ALA A 509 -25.18 -23.82 18.01
C ALA A 509 -25.45 -25.26 18.47
N GLU A 510 -26.67 -25.53 18.96
CA GLU A 510 -27.07 -26.84 19.50
C GLU A 510 -26.08 -27.45 20.52
N ASN A 511 -25.33 -28.47 20.12
CA ASN A 511 -24.32 -29.16 20.91
C ASN A 511 -22.87 -28.81 20.51
N VAL A 512 -22.69 -27.78 19.70
CA VAL A 512 -21.40 -27.31 19.19
C VAL A 512 -21.06 -25.95 19.78
N VAL A 513 -19.81 -25.81 20.22
CA VAL A 513 -19.21 -24.56 20.65
C VAL A 513 -18.04 -24.23 19.74
N GLN A 514 -18.08 -23.07 19.10
CA GLN A 514 -17.01 -22.54 18.25
C GLN A 514 -16.37 -21.34 18.94
N GLN A 515 -15.04 -21.36 19.08
CA GLN A 515 -14.30 -20.35 19.81
C GLN A 515 -13.10 -19.84 19.01
N ILE A 516 -12.86 -18.54 19.09
CA ILE A 516 -11.71 -17.89 18.48
C ILE A 516 -11.06 -17.02 19.55
N LEU A 517 -9.86 -17.41 19.98
CA LEU A 517 -9.03 -16.62 20.89
C LEU A 517 -7.94 -15.92 20.08
N ILE A 518 -7.82 -14.62 20.26
CA ILE A 518 -6.75 -13.80 19.72
C ILE A 518 -6.10 -13.09 20.91
N SER A 519 -4.79 -13.19 21.07
CA SER A 519 -4.05 -12.42 22.09
C SER A 519 -2.76 -11.85 21.53
N TRP A 520 -2.44 -10.61 21.91
CA TRP A 520 -1.30 -9.87 21.38
C TRP A 520 -0.75 -8.87 22.42
N LYS A 521 0.42 -8.27 22.17
CA LYS A 521 1.04 -7.33 23.12
C LYS A 521 0.33 -5.97 23.16
N LYS A 522 0.13 -5.41 24.36
CA LYS A 522 -0.65 -4.17 24.62
C LYS A 522 -0.06 -2.87 24.06
N ASN A 523 1.20 -2.88 23.60
CA ASN A 523 1.91 -1.70 23.08
C ASN A 523 2.35 -1.89 21.61
N ASP A 524 1.68 -2.76 20.87
CA ASP A 524 2.02 -3.07 19.49
C ASP A 524 0.86 -2.67 18.57
N VAL A 525 0.99 -1.46 18.01
CA VAL A 525 -0.04 -0.86 17.15
C VAL A 525 -0.34 -1.72 15.92
N TYR A 526 0.68 -2.42 15.39
CA TYR A 526 0.48 -3.31 14.25
C TYR A 526 -0.32 -4.55 14.66
N ALA A 527 -0.05 -5.08 15.86
CA ALA A 527 -0.81 -6.21 16.37
C ALA A 527 -2.27 -5.86 16.72
N ASP A 528 -2.54 -4.63 17.18
CA ASP A 528 -3.92 -4.12 17.34
C ASP A 528 -4.66 -4.14 15.98
N GLN A 529 -4.02 -3.63 14.91
CA GLN A 529 -4.58 -3.63 13.56
C GLN A 529 -4.77 -5.04 13.00
N MET A 530 -3.82 -5.95 13.26
CA MET A 530 -3.96 -7.36 12.88
C MET A 530 -5.15 -8.01 13.59
N ALA A 531 -5.28 -7.82 14.90
CA ALA A 531 -6.39 -8.37 15.66
C ALA A 531 -7.74 -7.87 15.14
N GLU A 532 -7.86 -6.57 14.86
CA GLU A 532 -9.07 -6.00 14.26
C GLU A 532 -9.38 -6.58 12.88
N ARG A 533 -8.37 -6.71 11.99
CA ARG A 533 -8.52 -7.33 10.67
C ARG A 533 -8.97 -8.79 10.76
N ILE A 534 -8.40 -9.55 11.69
CA ILE A 534 -8.78 -10.95 11.94
C ILE A 534 -10.23 -11.01 12.42
N LEU A 535 -10.60 -10.21 13.43
CA LEU A 535 -11.95 -10.18 14.00
C LEU A 535 -13.02 -9.86 12.95
N ASN A 536 -12.74 -8.88 12.08
CA ASN A 536 -13.67 -8.48 11.01
C ASN A 536 -13.77 -9.51 9.88
N SER A 537 -12.89 -10.51 9.84
CA SER A 537 -12.88 -11.57 8.82
C SER A 537 -13.55 -12.87 9.26
N VAL A 538 -14.03 -12.94 10.50
CA VAL A 538 -14.63 -14.15 11.06
C VAL A 538 -16.03 -14.37 10.47
N GLU A 539 -16.22 -15.51 9.84
CA GLU A 539 -17.52 -15.95 9.31
C GLU A 539 -17.80 -17.40 9.72
N LEU A 540 -19.06 -17.69 10.08
CA LEU A 540 -19.52 -19.04 10.42
C LEU A 540 -20.52 -19.48 9.37
N LYS A 541 -20.31 -20.61 8.69
CA LYS A 541 -21.34 -21.13 7.78
C LYS A 541 -22.52 -21.69 8.58
N ASN A 542 -23.75 -21.36 8.18
CA ASN A 542 -24.94 -22.02 8.68
C ASN A 542 -24.96 -23.47 8.19
N ASP A 543 -25.38 -24.40 9.04
CA ASP A 543 -25.55 -25.82 8.71
C ASP A 543 -26.69 -26.10 7.69
N GLU A 544 -27.29 -25.06 7.09
CA GLU A 544 -28.43 -25.15 6.15
C GLU A 544 -28.05 -24.92 4.67
N GLU A 545 -26.76 -24.90 4.30
CA GLU A 545 -26.30 -24.95 2.88
C GLU A 545 -25.47 -26.20 2.55
#